data_AF-A0A8A7K820-F1
#
_entry.id   AF-A0A8A7K820-F1
#
_cell.length_a   1.000
_cell.length_b   1.000
_cell.length_c   1.000
_cell.angle_alpha   90.00
_cell.angle_beta   90.00
_cell.angle_gamma   90.00
#
_symmetry.space_group_name_H-M   'P 1'
#
loop_
_entity.id
_entity.type
_entity.pdbx_description
1 polymer ?
#
loop_
_entity_poly.entity_id
_entity_poly.type
_entity_poly.pdbx_seq_one_letter_code
_entity_poly.pdbx_strand_id
1 'polypeptide(L)'
;MSFFSKGAQRKDYVLAQLESQDLDLFSLIELLRSHNGQGTIKRGMKSVCMHPGLIIKSETTSSLIVDYLDDKFFIWFTGAPNPCVSLYKPFAFTLQNANQKYLQDLDTAIRFNHKWRVFSQKMIGNYNWFINNVKKERDEIEQEFILQIDKVIDNKNDKELSKLILELTNRAEEFREKYVLCK
;
A
#
# COMPACT_ATOMS: atom_id res chain seq x y z
N MET A 1 -21.73 11.02 -14.83
CA MET A 1 -20.98 9.74 -14.81
C MET A 1 -20.57 9.25 -13.40
N SER A 2 -21.22 9.67 -12.30
CA SER A 2 -20.83 9.28 -10.92
C SER A 2 -21.70 8.19 -10.27
N PHE A 3 -22.91 7.94 -10.80
CA PHE A 3 -23.87 7.03 -10.14
C PHE A 3 -23.50 5.54 -10.24
N PHE A 4 -23.02 5.08 -11.39
CA PHE A 4 -22.63 3.67 -11.60
C PHE A 4 -21.24 3.37 -11.03
N SER A 5 -20.30 4.30 -11.20
CA SER A 5 -18.95 4.17 -10.67
C SER A 5 -18.86 4.38 -9.16
N LYS A 6 -19.90 4.94 -8.53
CA LYS A 6 -19.96 5.31 -7.10
C LYS A 6 -18.84 6.28 -6.68
N GLY A 7 -18.27 7.02 -7.64
CA GLY A 7 -17.17 7.95 -7.39
C GLY A 7 -17.53 9.09 -6.45
N ALA A 8 -18.75 9.63 -6.53
CA ALA A 8 -19.22 10.68 -5.61
C ALA A 8 -19.18 10.20 -4.15
N GLN A 9 -19.67 8.99 -3.88
CA GLN A 9 -19.68 8.43 -2.51
C GLN A 9 -18.28 8.24 -1.94
N ARG A 10 -17.32 7.81 -2.76
CA ARG A 10 -15.91 7.71 -2.34
C ARG A 10 -15.33 9.10 -2.06
N LYS A 11 -15.58 10.07 -2.94
CA LYS A 11 -15.13 11.46 -2.75
C LYS A 11 -15.69 12.04 -1.45
N ASP A 12 -16.98 11.94 -1.23
CA ASP A 12 -17.65 12.51 -0.06
C ASP A 12 -17.14 11.89 1.24
N TYR A 13 -16.97 10.55 1.25
CA TYR A 13 -16.36 9.86 2.40
C TYR A 13 -14.92 10.32 2.66
N VAL A 14 -14.09 10.39 1.62
CA VAL A 14 -12.69 10.84 1.75
C VAL A 14 -12.63 12.27 2.26
N LEU A 15 -13.36 13.21 1.65
CA LEU A 15 -13.37 14.62 2.07
C LEU A 15 -13.79 14.78 3.52
N ALA A 16 -14.85 14.09 3.95
CA ALA A 16 -15.30 14.14 5.34
C ALA A 16 -14.23 13.64 6.33
N GLN A 17 -13.42 12.63 5.95
CA GLN A 17 -12.31 12.16 6.79
C GLN A 17 -11.17 13.17 6.81
N LEU A 18 -10.82 13.75 5.65
CA LEU A 18 -9.76 14.78 5.55
C LEU A 18 -10.09 16.05 6.34
N GLU A 19 -11.37 16.42 6.46
CA GLU A 19 -11.81 17.60 7.21
C GLU A 19 -11.94 17.36 8.73
N SER A 20 -12.05 16.08 9.15
CA SER A 20 -12.40 15.73 10.54
C SER A 20 -11.21 15.61 11.50
N GLN A 21 -9.99 15.52 10.98
CA GLN A 21 -8.80 15.25 11.79
C GLN A 21 -7.53 15.75 11.10
N ASP A 22 -6.50 16.03 11.90
CA ASP A 22 -5.14 16.15 11.38
C ASP A 22 -4.70 14.78 10.81
N LEU A 23 -3.99 14.82 9.70
CA LEU A 23 -3.57 13.62 8.98
C LEU A 23 -2.07 13.45 9.12
N ASP A 24 -1.67 12.27 9.60
CA ASP A 24 -0.33 11.75 9.38
C ASP A 24 -0.35 10.72 8.24
N LEU A 25 0.85 10.28 7.84
CA LEU A 25 1.02 9.29 6.79
C LEU A 25 0.27 7.98 7.09
N PHE A 26 0.27 7.53 8.35
CA PHE A 26 -0.40 6.29 8.74
C PHE A 26 -1.93 6.41 8.63
N SER A 27 -2.49 7.58 8.98
CA SER A 27 -3.90 7.91 8.82
C SER A 27 -4.32 7.91 7.36
N LEU A 28 -3.48 8.43 6.46
CA LEU A 28 -3.70 8.36 5.01
C LEU A 28 -3.66 6.91 4.48
N ILE A 29 -2.72 6.10 4.97
CA ILE A 29 -2.65 4.67 4.65
C ILE A 29 -3.97 3.98 5.03
N GLU A 30 -4.47 4.18 6.25
CA GLU A 30 -5.72 3.58 6.72
C GLU A 30 -6.94 4.12 5.95
N LEU A 31 -6.97 5.40 5.59
CA LEU A 31 -8.02 5.98 4.75
C LEU A 31 -8.09 5.30 3.38
N LEU A 32 -6.94 5.07 2.73
CA LEU A 32 -6.87 4.39 1.43
C LEU A 32 -7.20 2.88 1.51
N ARG A 33 -7.13 2.29 2.72
CA ARG A 33 -7.59 0.92 3.00
C ARG A 33 -9.08 0.83 3.28
N SER A 34 -9.73 1.95 3.55
CA SER A 34 -11.07 1.98 4.12
C SER A 34 -12.13 1.36 3.21
N HIS A 35 -13.05 0.62 3.83
CA HIS A 35 -14.30 0.19 3.24
C HIS A 35 -15.46 1.12 3.62
N ASN A 36 -15.17 2.43 3.71
CA ASN A 36 -16.06 3.52 4.16
C ASN A 36 -16.51 3.34 5.62
N GLY A 37 -15.55 3.14 6.52
CA GLY A 37 -15.79 3.01 7.98
C GLY A 37 -16.40 1.68 8.43
N GLN A 38 -16.50 0.72 7.52
CA GLN A 38 -17.06 -0.59 7.81
C GLN A 38 -15.91 -1.57 8.03
N GLY A 39 -15.79 -2.15 9.22
CA GLY A 39 -14.68 -3.04 9.60
C GLY A 39 -14.60 -4.38 8.84
N THR A 40 -15.28 -4.51 7.70
CA THR A 40 -15.29 -5.71 6.86
C THR A 40 -15.24 -5.33 5.37
N ILE A 41 -14.64 -6.20 4.55
CA ILE A 41 -14.58 -6.00 3.10
C ILE A 41 -15.99 -5.94 2.52
N LYS A 42 -16.29 -4.84 1.83
CA LYS A 42 -17.46 -4.73 0.95
C LYS A 42 -17.06 -4.79 -0.50
N ARG A 43 -17.70 -5.73 -1.22
CA ARG A 43 -17.55 -5.87 -2.67
C ARG A 43 -18.28 -4.76 -3.42
N GLY A 44 -17.76 -4.41 -4.59
CA GLY A 44 -18.25 -3.34 -5.45
C GLY A 44 -17.42 -2.07 -5.35
N MET A 45 -17.96 -1.00 -5.95
CA MET A 45 -17.21 0.24 -6.16
C MET A 45 -17.42 1.29 -5.06
N LYS A 46 -18.26 1.06 -4.06
CA LYS A 46 -18.64 2.12 -3.10
C LYS A 46 -17.48 2.52 -2.17
N SER A 47 -16.67 1.55 -1.78
CA SER A 47 -15.56 1.68 -0.84
C SER A 47 -14.33 2.34 -1.46
N VAL A 48 -13.52 3.04 -0.66
CA VAL A 48 -12.19 3.55 -1.08
C VAL A 48 -11.32 2.40 -1.60
N CYS A 49 -11.13 1.36 -0.79
CA CYS A 49 -10.57 0.10 -1.26
C CYS A 49 -11.64 -0.68 -2.03
N MET A 50 -11.56 -0.63 -3.37
CA MET A 50 -12.53 -1.27 -4.26
C MET A 50 -12.22 -2.76 -4.43
N HIS A 51 -13.24 -3.59 -4.26
CA HIS A 51 -13.16 -5.03 -4.50
C HIS A 51 -14.14 -5.47 -5.59
N PRO A 52 -13.82 -6.50 -6.40
CA PRO A 52 -14.73 -7.02 -7.40
C PRO A 52 -16.08 -7.45 -6.80
N GLY A 53 -17.17 -7.03 -7.41
CA GLY A 53 -18.53 -7.47 -7.13
C GLY A 53 -18.95 -8.67 -7.97
N LEU A 54 -20.22 -9.07 -7.83
CA LEU A 54 -20.80 -10.12 -8.69
C LEU A 54 -20.74 -9.70 -10.17
N ILE A 55 -21.25 -8.51 -10.47
CA ILE A 55 -21.38 -7.97 -11.84
C ILE A 55 -20.14 -7.15 -12.23
N ILE A 56 -19.67 -6.27 -11.35
CA ILE A 56 -18.55 -5.37 -11.63
C ILE A 56 -17.24 -6.06 -11.26
N LYS A 57 -16.31 -6.18 -12.21
CA LYS A 57 -15.01 -6.84 -12.02
C LYS A 57 -13.84 -5.90 -11.73
N SER A 58 -14.11 -4.60 -11.58
CA SER A 58 -13.09 -3.62 -11.21
C SER A 58 -12.63 -3.78 -9.76
N GLU A 59 -11.34 -3.57 -9.53
CA GLU A 59 -10.67 -3.53 -8.22
C GLU A 59 -9.66 -2.39 -8.20
N THR A 60 -9.26 -1.95 -7.00
CA THR A 60 -8.13 -1.03 -6.86
C THR A 60 -6.87 -1.69 -7.44
N THR A 61 -6.20 -1.10 -8.42
CA THR A 61 -5.02 -1.72 -9.08
C THR A 61 -3.76 -1.63 -8.23
N SER A 62 -3.55 -0.49 -7.58
CA SER A 62 -2.52 -0.20 -6.60
C SER A 62 -2.99 1.02 -5.80
N SER A 63 -2.46 1.19 -4.60
CA SER A 63 -2.56 2.44 -3.85
C SER A 63 -1.20 3.11 -3.78
N LEU A 64 -1.19 4.43 -3.69
CA LEU A 64 0.02 5.25 -3.70
C LEU A 64 -0.20 6.53 -2.88
N ILE A 65 0.79 6.91 -2.08
CA ILE A 65 0.89 8.19 -1.38
C ILE A 65 2.24 8.80 -1.78
N VAL A 66 2.25 10.10 -2.09
CA VAL A 66 3.48 10.87 -2.24
C VAL A 66 3.64 11.72 -1.00
N ASP A 67 4.73 11.51 -0.28
CA ASP A 67 5.07 12.16 0.96
C ASP A 67 6.23 13.13 0.70
N TYR A 68 5.99 14.41 0.98
CA TYR A 68 6.94 15.50 0.72
C TYR A 68 7.62 15.87 2.03
N LEU A 69 8.92 15.67 2.09
CA LEU A 69 9.72 15.82 3.30
C LEU A 69 10.93 16.69 2.93
N ASP A 70 10.80 17.98 3.23
CA ASP A 70 11.71 19.06 2.82
C ASP A 70 12.02 19.08 1.31
N ASP A 71 13.27 18.87 0.92
CA ASP A 71 13.73 18.87 -0.47
C ASP A 71 13.60 17.49 -1.15
N LYS A 72 13.06 16.49 -0.43
CA LYS A 72 12.91 15.11 -0.89
C LYS A 72 11.44 14.73 -0.94
N PHE A 73 11.17 13.68 -1.70
CA PHE A 73 9.86 13.04 -1.68
C PHE A 73 9.99 11.52 -1.70
N PHE A 74 9.07 10.89 -0.99
CA PHE A 74 8.93 9.45 -0.89
C PHE A 74 7.59 9.04 -1.48
N ILE A 75 7.60 7.87 -2.11
CA ILE A 75 6.41 7.22 -2.62
C ILE A 75 6.16 5.99 -1.77
N TRP A 76 4.99 5.93 -1.16
CA TRP A 76 4.49 4.76 -0.47
C TRP A 76 3.50 4.07 -1.37
N PHE A 77 3.78 2.84 -1.81
CA PHE A 77 2.91 2.17 -2.79
C PHE A 77 2.72 0.69 -2.48
N THR A 78 1.55 0.15 -2.82
CA THR A 78 1.26 -1.27 -2.58
C THR A 78 1.80 -2.18 -3.67
N GLY A 79 1.96 -1.67 -4.89
CA GLY A 79 2.50 -2.42 -6.03
C GLY A 79 1.59 -3.54 -6.53
N ALA A 80 0.38 -3.67 -5.97
CA ALA A 80 -0.65 -4.64 -6.30
C ALA A 80 -2.01 -4.19 -5.76
N PRO A 81 -3.11 -4.84 -6.18
CA PRO A 81 -4.44 -4.55 -5.70
C PRO A 81 -4.63 -4.67 -4.19
N ASN A 82 -5.78 -4.18 -3.72
CA ASN A 82 -6.29 -4.41 -2.36
C ASN A 82 -5.34 -3.88 -1.26
N PRO A 83 -5.19 -2.54 -1.11
CA PRO A 83 -4.38 -1.96 -0.03
C PRO A 83 -4.78 -2.43 1.36
N CYS A 84 -6.04 -2.84 1.55
CA CYS A 84 -6.57 -3.33 2.82
C CYS A 84 -5.91 -4.62 3.36
N VAL A 85 -5.13 -5.33 2.53
CA VAL A 85 -4.34 -6.51 2.94
C VAL A 85 -2.87 -6.40 2.56
N SER A 86 -2.50 -5.46 1.69
CA SER A 86 -1.13 -5.27 1.18
C SER A 86 -0.31 -4.34 2.07
N LEU A 87 1.02 -4.48 2.01
CA LEU A 87 1.99 -3.53 2.57
C LEU A 87 2.18 -2.34 1.63
N TYR A 88 2.27 -1.13 2.19
CA TYR A 88 2.87 0.04 1.55
C TYR A 88 4.40 -0.06 1.66
N LYS A 89 5.07 -0.10 0.51
CA LYS A 89 6.54 -0.10 0.44
C LYS A 89 7.01 1.30 0.10
N PRO A 90 8.12 1.74 0.70
CA PRO A 90 8.70 3.03 0.34
C PRO A 90 9.51 2.93 -0.94
N PHE A 91 9.50 4.03 -1.67
CA PHE A 91 10.30 4.29 -2.85
C PHE A 91 10.76 5.74 -2.82
N ALA A 92 11.97 6.00 -3.30
CA ALA A 92 12.45 7.35 -3.51
C ALA A 92 12.94 7.47 -4.95
N PHE A 93 12.90 8.64 -5.55
CA PHE A 93 13.63 8.89 -6.79
C PHE A 93 14.98 9.50 -6.46
N THR A 94 16.04 8.69 -6.51
CA THR A 94 17.43 9.17 -6.48
C THR A 94 18.10 8.78 -7.79
N LEU A 95 19.18 9.45 -8.17
CA LEU A 95 20.00 9.07 -9.34
C LEU A 95 20.52 7.62 -9.25
N GLN A 96 20.48 7.02 -8.06
CA GLN A 96 20.97 5.67 -7.74
C GLN A 96 19.84 4.65 -7.52
N ASN A 97 18.58 5.08 -7.46
CA ASN A 97 17.40 4.23 -7.29
C ASN A 97 16.98 3.47 -8.57
N ALA A 98 17.75 3.61 -9.64
CA ALA A 98 17.76 2.68 -10.79
C ALA A 98 18.05 1.21 -10.39
N ASN A 99 18.49 0.96 -9.14
CA ASN A 99 18.82 -0.37 -8.63
C ASN A 99 17.68 -1.09 -7.90
N GLN A 100 16.48 -0.52 -7.82
CA GLN A 100 15.35 -1.32 -7.37
C GLN A 100 15.05 -2.41 -8.38
N LYS A 101 15.28 -3.67 -7.97
CA LYS A 101 15.17 -4.84 -8.85
C LYS A 101 13.87 -4.89 -9.65
N TYR A 102 12.77 -4.38 -9.11
CA TYR A 102 11.45 -4.43 -9.73
C TYR A 102 11.09 -3.26 -10.64
N LEU A 103 11.92 -2.21 -10.74
CA LEU A 103 11.71 -1.07 -11.64
C LEU A 103 12.75 -0.99 -12.77
N GLN A 104 13.55 -2.04 -12.95
CA GLN A 104 14.59 -2.10 -14.00
C GLN A 104 13.99 -2.18 -15.41
N ASP A 105 12.89 -2.93 -15.54
CA ASP A 105 12.23 -3.19 -16.81
C ASP A 105 10.76 -3.62 -16.58
N LEU A 106 9.97 -3.59 -17.64
CA LEU A 106 8.54 -3.91 -17.60
C LEU A 106 8.28 -5.35 -17.12
N ASP A 107 9.08 -6.33 -17.54
CA ASP A 107 8.87 -7.72 -17.16
C ASP A 107 9.10 -7.92 -15.66
N THR A 108 10.13 -7.29 -15.11
CA THR A 108 10.41 -7.37 -13.68
C THR A 108 9.34 -6.66 -12.85
N ALA A 109 8.81 -5.53 -13.35
CA ALA A 109 7.67 -4.86 -12.73
C ALA A 109 6.40 -5.72 -12.75
N ILE A 110 6.10 -6.39 -13.87
CA ILE A 110 4.97 -7.32 -14.00
C ILE A 110 5.13 -8.49 -13.03
N ARG A 111 6.33 -9.09 -12.94
CA ARG A 111 6.61 -10.19 -12.01
C ARG A 111 6.42 -9.77 -10.55
N PHE A 112 6.90 -8.58 -10.21
CA PHE A 112 6.71 -8.01 -8.86
C PHE A 112 5.22 -7.81 -8.56
N ASN A 113 4.49 -7.16 -9.45
CA ASN A 113 3.04 -6.97 -9.29
C ASN A 113 2.31 -8.31 -9.13
N HIS A 114 2.64 -9.29 -9.96
CA HIS A 114 2.02 -10.62 -9.92
C HIS A 114 2.23 -11.31 -8.56
N LYS A 115 3.45 -11.30 -8.01
CA LYS A 115 3.75 -11.88 -6.70
C LYS A 115 2.89 -11.27 -5.60
N TRP A 116 2.78 -9.95 -5.58
CA TRP A 116 1.97 -9.24 -4.59
C TRP A 116 0.47 -9.38 -4.85
N ARG A 117 0.04 -9.51 -6.10
CA ARG A 117 -1.34 -9.83 -6.47
C ARG A 117 -1.75 -11.19 -5.91
N VAL A 118 -0.92 -12.22 -6.07
CA VAL A 118 -1.16 -13.57 -5.50
C VAL A 118 -1.31 -13.51 -3.98
N PHE A 119 -0.40 -12.80 -3.30
CA PHE A 119 -0.51 -12.56 -1.87
C PHE A 119 -1.83 -11.88 -1.51
N SER A 120 -2.18 -10.77 -2.18
CA SER A 120 -3.42 -10.03 -1.91
C SER A 120 -4.66 -10.90 -2.10
N GLN A 121 -4.73 -11.69 -3.18
CA GLN A 121 -5.87 -12.56 -3.46
C GLN A 121 -6.05 -13.62 -2.38
N LYS A 122 -4.95 -14.18 -1.88
CA LYS A 122 -4.96 -15.15 -0.79
C LYS A 122 -5.47 -14.53 0.51
N MET A 123 -4.96 -13.36 0.88
CA MET A 123 -5.41 -12.64 2.09
C MET A 123 -6.88 -12.22 2.00
N ILE A 124 -7.35 -11.78 0.82
CA ILE A 124 -8.77 -11.46 0.61
C ILE A 124 -9.64 -12.71 0.66
N GLY A 125 -9.19 -13.82 0.07
CA GLY A 125 -9.89 -15.11 0.11
C GLY A 125 -10.04 -15.65 1.53
N ASN A 126 -9.15 -15.29 2.45
CA ASN A 126 -9.17 -15.68 3.84
C ASN A 126 -9.08 -14.48 4.79
N TYR A 127 -9.95 -13.49 4.59
CA TYR A 127 -9.82 -12.18 5.27
C TYR A 127 -9.90 -12.26 6.80
N ASN A 128 -10.75 -13.12 7.36
CA ASN A 128 -10.81 -13.29 8.81
C ASN A 128 -9.49 -13.83 9.38
N TRP A 129 -8.84 -14.77 8.68
CA TRP A 129 -7.53 -15.24 9.07
C TRP A 129 -6.48 -14.14 8.95
N PHE A 130 -6.52 -13.33 7.88
CA PHE A 130 -5.64 -12.17 7.71
C PHE A 130 -5.77 -11.20 8.90
N ILE A 131 -7.00 -10.84 9.28
CA ILE A 131 -7.25 -9.93 10.42
C ILE A 131 -6.64 -10.49 11.71
N ASN A 132 -6.81 -11.78 11.96
CA ASN A 132 -6.39 -12.41 13.21
C ASN A 132 -4.89 -12.74 13.28
N ASN A 133 -4.21 -12.92 12.14
CA ASN A 133 -2.86 -13.52 12.12
C ASN A 133 -1.80 -12.68 11.38
N VAL A 134 -2.21 -11.70 10.56
CA VAL A 134 -1.32 -11.00 9.62
C VAL A 134 -1.41 -9.48 9.76
N LYS A 135 -2.61 -8.94 9.98
CA LYS A 135 -2.85 -7.49 9.99
C LYS A 135 -1.92 -6.76 10.97
N LYS A 136 -1.78 -7.27 12.19
CA LYS A 136 -0.94 -6.64 13.21
C LYS A 136 0.52 -6.51 12.76
N GLU A 137 1.12 -7.59 12.27
CA GLU A 137 2.50 -7.59 11.79
C GLU A 137 2.69 -6.69 10.56
N ARG A 138 1.70 -6.66 9.66
CA ARG A 138 1.70 -5.72 8.52
C ARG A 138 1.79 -4.27 9.01
N ASP A 139 0.93 -3.89 9.96
CA ASP A 139 0.87 -2.52 10.47
C ASP A 139 2.14 -2.15 11.23
N GLU A 140 2.71 -3.08 12.01
CA GLU A 140 3.97 -2.90 12.72
C GLU A 140 5.15 -2.70 11.75
N ILE A 141 5.21 -3.46 10.65
CA ILE A 141 6.23 -3.29 9.61
C ILE A 141 6.12 -1.92 8.92
N GLU A 142 4.91 -1.43 8.66
CA GLU A 142 4.73 -0.10 8.05
C GLU A 142 5.16 1.01 8.99
N GLN A 143 4.81 0.92 10.27
CA GLN A 143 5.30 1.86 11.28
C GLN A 143 6.83 1.81 11.39
N GLU A 144 7.42 0.62 11.35
CA GLU A 144 8.87 0.44 11.30
C GLU A 144 9.48 1.17 10.09
N PHE A 145 8.89 1.02 8.89
CA PHE A 145 9.37 1.68 7.68
C PHE A 145 9.32 3.20 7.78
N ILE A 146 8.20 3.74 8.27
CA ILE A 146 8.00 5.19 8.45
C ILE A 146 9.06 5.74 9.42
N LEU A 147 9.20 5.12 10.59
CA LEU A 147 10.18 5.54 11.60
C LEU A 147 11.64 5.45 11.10
N GLN A 148 11.96 4.47 10.26
CA GLN A 148 13.30 4.35 9.68
C GLN A 148 13.59 5.44 8.66
N ILE A 149 12.59 5.85 7.86
CA ILE A 149 12.73 6.92 6.88
C ILE A 149 12.83 8.28 7.57
N ASP A 150 11.97 8.56 8.55
CA ASP A 150 11.97 9.82 9.31
C ASP A 150 13.33 10.06 10.00
N LYS A 151 13.96 9.01 10.54
CA LYS A 151 15.28 9.12 11.20
C LYS A 151 16.42 9.55 10.29
N VAL A 152 16.29 9.35 8.98
CA VAL A 152 17.42 9.49 8.06
C VAL A 152 17.27 10.61 7.05
N ILE A 153 16.09 11.24 7.01
CA ILE A 153 15.74 12.15 5.94
C ILE A 153 16.63 13.38 5.87
N ASP A 154 17.01 13.90 7.03
CA ASP A 154 17.87 15.07 7.16
C ASP A 154 19.36 14.77 6.91
N ASN A 155 19.77 13.50 7.03
CA ASN A 155 21.18 13.16 7.31
C ASN A 155 21.85 12.23 6.29
N LYS A 156 21.10 11.62 5.37
CA LYS A 156 21.67 10.66 4.40
C LYS A 156 21.84 11.26 3.00
N ASN A 157 22.99 10.98 2.40
CA ASN A 157 23.18 11.15 0.96
C ASN A 157 22.40 10.07 0.18
N ASP A 158 22.20 10.30 -1.11
CA ASP A 158 21.43 9.41 -2.01
C ASP A 158 21.80 7.92 -1.90
N LYS A 159 23.08 7.60 -1.69
CA LYS A 159 23.56 6.21 -1.64
C LYS A 159 23.05 5.48 -0.41
N GLU A 160 23.12 6.13 0.73
CA GLU A 160 22.64 5.53 1.97
C GLU A 160 21.12 5.44 1.97
N LEU A 161 20.43 6.39 1.34
CA LEU A 161 19.00 6.34 1.15
C LEU A 161 18.58 5.16 0.25
N SER A 162 19.25 4.99 -0.89
CA SER A 162 19.05 3.85 -1.79
C SER A 162 19.25 2.51 -1.07
N LYS A 163 20.26 2.42 -0.19
CA LYS A 163 20.52 1.22 0.60
C LYS A 163 19.37 0.93 1.58
N LEU A 164 18.92 1.94 2.32
CA LEU A 164 17.78 1.79 3.24
C LEU A 164 16.53 1.33 2.50
N ILE A 165 16.18 1.98 1.39
CA ILE A 165 15.01 1.63 0.58
C ILE A 165 15.06 0.17 0.09
N LEU A 166 16.25 -0.32 -0.27
CA LEU A 166 16.44 -1.72 -0.64
C LEU A 166 16.22 -2.67 0.55
N GLU A 167 16.72 -2.33 1.74
CA GLU A 167 16.52 -3.10 2.97
C GLU A 167 15.03 -3.20 3.33
N LEU A 168 14.31 -2.07 3.31
CA LEU A 168 12.86 -2.03 3.60
C LEU A 168 12.06 -2.81 2.54
N THR A 169 12.44 -2.73 1.27
CA THR A 169 11.81 -3.53 0.21
C THR A 169 12.02 -5.03 0.45
N ASN A 170 13.25 -5.45 0.77
CA ASN A 170 13.56 -6.85 1.04
C ASN A 170 12.76 -7.36 2.24
N ARG A 171 12.62 -6.55 3.29
CA ARG A 171 11.78 -6.85 4.45
C ARG A 171 10.31 -7.07 4.07
N ALA A 172 9.78 -6.28 3.15
CA ALA A 172 8.43 -6.48 2.63
C ALA A 172 8.30 -7.80 1.84
N GLU A 173 9.32 -8.19 1.06
CA GLU A 173 9.33 -9.48 0.36
C GLU A 173 9.38 -10.66 1.34
N GLU A 174 10.18 -10.59 2.41
CA GLU A 174 10.22 -11.61 3.47
C GLU A 174 8.84 -11.80 4.11
N PHE A 175 8.16 -10.70 4.44
CA PHE A 175 6.79 -10.73 4.95
C PHE A 175 5.83 -11.40 3.96
N ARG A 176 5.90 -11.04 2.68
CA ARG A 176 5.07 -11.66 1.63
C ARG A 176 5.32 -13.16 1.56
N GLU A 177 6.57 -13.59 1.59
CA GLU A 177 6.98 -14.99 1.45
C GLU A 177 6.54 -15.83 2.65
N LYS A 178 6.70 -15.30 3.86
CA LYS A 178 6.19 -15.92 5.09
C LYS A 178 4.72 -16.32 4.97
N TYR A 179 3.88 -15.42 4.47
CA TYR A 179 2.44 -15.59 4.49
C TYR A 179 1.82 -16.14 3.20
N VAL A 180 2.48 -15.97 2.04
CA VAL A 180 2.00 -16.60 0.79
C VAL A 180 2.13 -18.12 0.86
N LEU A 181 3.05 -18.65 1.67
CA LEU A 181 3.29 -20.09 1.85
C LEU A 181 2.40 -20.74 2.94
N CYS A 182 1.78 -19.97 3.83
CA CYS A 182 0.85 -20.49 4.84
C CYS A 182 -0.41 -21.06 4.19
N LYS A 183 -0.85 -22.28 4.52
CA LYS A 183 -2.04 -22.92 3.92
C LYS A 183 -3.33 -22.20 4.29
#